data_AF-W5NIW3-F1
#
_entry.id   AF-W5NIW3-F1
#
_cell.length_a   1.000
_cell.length_b   1.000
_cell.length_c   1.000
_cell.angle_alpha   90.00
_cell.angle_beta   90.00
_cell.angle_gamma   90.00
#
_symmetry.space_group_name_H-M   'P 1'
#
loop_
_entity.id
_entity.type
_entity.pdbx_description
1 polymer ?
#
loop_
_entity_poly.entity_id
_entity_poly.type
_entity_poly.pdbx_seq_one_letter_code
_entity_poly.pdbx_strand_id
1 'polypeptide(L)' 'DGQSQRRFTCKFCDFSASYTYYGQKPPNTRAIVLLEECFVTKDPFSPNKEKFLVLGSHCSICGKTVCVGTVR' A
#
# COMPACT_ATOMS: atom_id res chain seq x y z
N ASP A 1 -5.66 -22.09 -7.97
CA ASP A 1 -6.49 -20.87 -8.09
C ASP A 1 -5.65 -19.63 -8.28
N GLY A 2 -5.56 -19.18 -9.54
CA GLY A 2 -4.74 -18.07 -9.99
C GLY A 2 -5.32 -16.72 -9.56
N GLN A 3 -4.90 -16.23 -8.39
CA GLN A 3 -5.05 -14.82 -8.08
C GLN A 3 -4.07 -14.03 -8.96
N SER A 4 -4.58 -13.29 -9.95
CA SER A 4 -3.79 -12.28 -10.66
C SER A 4 -3.14 -11.37 -9.62
N GLN A 5 -1.82 -11.47 -9.48
CA GLN A 5 -1.10 -10.79 -8.41
C GLN A 5 -1.20 -9.27 -8.64
N ARG A 6 -2.03 -8.61 -7.83
CA ARG A 6 -2.21 -7.16 -7.91
C ARG A 6 -0.90 -6.48 -7.54
N ARG A 7 -0.41 -5.60 -8.42
CA ARG A 7 0.93 -5.03 -8.35
C ARG A 7 0.87 -3.51 -8.25
N PHE A 8 1.63 -2.97 -7.31
CA PHE A 8 1.93 -1.55 -7.18
C PHE A 8 3.17 -1.26 -8.03
N THR A 9 3.20 -0.13 -8.72
CA THR A 9 4.39 0.36 -9.43
C THR A 9 4.46 1.87 -9.28
N CYS A 10 5.53 2.38 -8.68
CA CYS A 10 5.77 3.81 -8.56
C CYS A 10 6.18 4.42 -9.89
N LYS A 11 5.57 5.54 -10.27
CA LYS A 11 5.84 6.23 -11.54
C LYS A 11 7.21 6.93 -11.61
N PHE A 12 7.87 7.18 -10.47
CA PHE A 12 9.10 7.97 -10.41
C PHE A 12 10.37 7.16 -10.10
N CYS A 13 10.25 6.03 -9.41
CA CYS A 13 11.41 5.19 -9.06
C CYS A 13 11.30 3.75 -9.55
N ASP A 14 10.25 3.42 -10.30
CA ASP A 14 9.95 2.09 -10.84
C ASP A 14 9.86 0.96 -9.80
N PHE A 15 9.90 1.29 -8.50
CA PHE A 15 9.70 0.32 -7.44
C PHE A 15 8.35 -0.36 -7.61
N SER A 16 8.36 -1.69 -7.58
CA SER A 16 7.18 -2.50 -7.79
C SER A 16 7.12 -3.65 -6.79
N ALA A 17 5.93 -3.85 -6.23
CA ALA A 17 5.68 -4.89 -5.25
C ALA A 17 4.23 -5.35 -5.34
N SER A 18 3.95 -6.58 -4.89
CA SER A 18 2.58 -7.06 -4.75
C SER A 18 1.89 -6.36 -3.58
N TYR A 19 0.62 -6.01 -3.76
CA TYR A 19 -0.22 -5.47 -2.70
C TYR A 19 -1.43 -6.38 -2.48
N THR A 20 -1.93 -6.40 -1.24
CA THR A 20 -3.07 -7.22 -0.83
C THR A 20 -4.35 -6.42 -0.68
N TYR A 21 -4.25 -5.09 -0.53
CA TYR A 21 -5.40 -4.21 -0.39
C TYR A 21 -5.11 -2.79 -0.92
N TYR A 22 -6.15 -2.11 -1.40
CA TYR A 22 -6.13 -0.69 -1.74
C TYR A 22 -7.31 0.01 -1.08
N GLY A 23 -7.05 1.10 -0.37
CA GLY A 23 -8.09 1.92 0.28
C GLY A 23 -7.63 2.51 1.62
N GLN A 24 -8.54 3.20 2.30
CA GLN A 24 -8.27 3.87 3.58
C GLN A 24 -8.41 2.96 4.81
N LYS A 25 -9.09 1.82 4.69
CA LYS A 25 -9.41 0.94 5.84
C LYS A 25 -8.82 -0.46 5.65
N PRO A 26 -7.51 -0.64 5.91
CA PRO A 26 -6.88 -1.95 5.78
C PRO A 26 -7.63 -3.01 6.61
N PRO A 27 -7.86 -4.20 6.04
CA PRO A 27 -8.54 -5.27 6.75
C PRO A 27 -7.77 -5.66 8.02
N ASN A 28 -8.49 -6.15 9.03
CA ASN A 28 -7.95 -6.60 10.32
C ASN A 28 -7.34 -5.50 11.22
N THR A 29 -7.52 -4.22 10.88
CA THR A 29 -7.14 -3.11 11.76
C THR A 29 -8.39 -2.58 12.47
N ARG A 30 -8.54 -2.88 13.77
CA ARG A 30 -9.78 -2.55 14.50
C ARG A 30 -9.94 -1.05 14.79
N ALA A 31 -8.91 -0.24 14.59
CA ALA A 31 -8.89 1.16 15.01
C ALA A 31 -8.04 2.10 14.12
N ILE A 32 -7.61 1.66 12.93
CA ILE A 32 -6.75 2.47 12.05
C ILE A 32 -7.52 2.82 10.78
N VAL A 33 -7.54 4.11 10.45
CA VAL A 33 -8.00 4.62 9.16
C VAL A 33 -6.86 5.47 8.59
N LEU A 34 -6.44 5.15 7.38
CA LEU A 34 -5.45 5.93 6.65
C LEU A 34 -6.12 7.20 6.11
N LEU A 35 -5.38 8.30 6.10
CA LEU A 35 -5.88 9.58 5.59
C LEU A 35 -6.14 9.55 4.07
N GLU A 36 -5.41 8.69 3.36
CA GLU A 36 -5.45 8.54 1.91
C GLU A 36 -5.70 7.07 1.53
N GLU A 37 -6.24 6.85 0.33
CA GLU A 37 -6.34 5.49 -0.20
C GLU A 37 -4.96 4.96 -0.57
N CYS A 38 -4.49 3.95 0.15
CA CYS A 38 -3.12 3.45 0.00
C CYS A 38 -3.08 2.03 -0.53
N PHE A 39 -2.04 1.71 -1.30
CA PHE A 39 -1.65 0.35 -1.64
C PHE A 39 -0.91 -0.25 -0.45
N VAL A 40 -1.46 -1.32 0.13
CA VAL A 40 -0.89 -1.97 1.31
C VAL A 40 -0.65 -3.46 1.06
N THR A 41 0.40 -3.97 1.69
CA THR A 41 0.74 -5.40 1.70
C THR A 41 0.89 -5.89 3.14
N LYS A 42 1.00 -7.20 3.33
CA LYS A 42 1.33 -7.78 4.64
C LYS A 42 2.76 -7.38 5.01
N ASP A 43 2.97 -7.01 6.26
CA ASP A 43 4.32 -6.69 6.74
C ASP A 43 5.20 -7.96 6.76
N PRO A 44 6.26 -8.05 5.92
CA PRO A 44 7.12 -9.24 5.86
C PRO A 44 8.02 -9.37 7.09
N PHE A 45 8.17 -8.31 7.89
CA PHE A 45 9.00 -8.28 9.10
C PHE A 45 8.19 -8.58 10.37
N SER A 46 6.86 -8.69 10.26
CA SER A 46 6.01 -9.07 11.38
C SER A 46 5.48 -10.50 11.25
N PRO A 47 5.62 -11.35 12.28
CA PRO A 47 4.95 -12.65 12.30
C PRO A 47 3.43 -12.50 12.47
N ASN A 48 2.94 -11.33 12.91
CA ASN A 48 1.51 -11.06 13.02
C ASN A 48 0.92 -10.68 11.66
N LYS A 49 0.03 -11.54 11.15
CA LYS A 49 -0.67 -11.39 9.86
C LYS A 49 -1.62 -10.19 9.80
N GLU A 50 -1.91 -9.54 10.92
CA GLU A 50 -2.74 -8.33 11.01
C GLU A 50 -1.93 -7.04 10.76
N LYS A 51 -0.59 -7.10 10.83
CA LYS A 51 0.24 -5.94 10.48
C LYS A 51 0.37 -5.79 8.96
N PHE A 52 0.37 -4.54 8.53
CA PHE A 52 0.46 -4.16 7.13
C PHE A 52 1.55 -3.13 6.92
N LEU A 53 2.09 -3.11 5.70
CA LEU A 53 3.05 -2.12 5.23
C LEU A 53 2.39 -1.31 4.12
N VAL A 54 2.52 0.02 4.19
CA VAL A 54 2.10 0.93 3.13
C VAL A 54 3.19 1.01 2.07
N LEU A 55 2.84 0.74 0.81
CA LEU A 55 3.76 0.82 -0.32
C LEU A 55 3.70 2.20 -1.00
N GLY A 56 2.50 2.73 -1.16
CA GLY A 56 2.27 3.97 -1.89
C GLY A 56 0.81 4.37 -1.99
N SER A 57 0.54 5.43 -2.74
CA SER A 57 -0.80 5.99 -2.98
C SER A 57 -0.85 6.68 -4.36
N HIS A 58 -2.00 7.28 -4.71
CA HIS A 58 -2.11 8.22 -5.82
C HIS A 58 -1.78 9.63 -5.33
N CYS A 59 -0.87 10.31 -6.00
CA CYS A 59 -0.54 11.70 -5.71
C CYS A 59 -1.79 12.58 -5.84
N SER A 60 -2.18 13.29 -4.79
CA SER A 60 -3.37 14.16 -4.77
C SER A 60 -3.35 15.29 -5.80
N ILE A 61 -2.17 15.70 -6.27
CA ILE A 61 -2.00 16.78 -7.24
C ILE A 61 -2.12 16.26 -8.68
N CYS A 62 -1.52 15.10 -8.98
CA CYS A 62 -1.36 14.65 -10.38
C CYS A 62 -1.91 13.24 -10.67
N GLY A 63 -2.50 12.56 -9.69
CA GLY A 63 -3.11 11.23 -9.82
C GLY A 63 -2.15 10.07 -10.06
N LYS A 64 -0.85 10.32 -10.25
CA LYS A 64 0.14 9.28 -10.51
C LYS A 64 0.34 8.38 -9.29
N THR A 65 0.49 7.08 -9.52
CA THR A 65 0.88 6.11 -8.48
C THR A 65 2.32 6.38 -8.03
N VAL A 66 2.50 6.66 -6.75
CA VAL A 66 3.79 7.06 -6.17
C VAL A 66 4.04 6.34 -4.84
N CYS A 67 5.31 6.14 -4.48
CA CYS A 67 5.66 5.69 -3.13
C CYS A 67 5.21 6.73 -2.10
N VAL A 68 4.73 6.26 -0.96
CA VAL A 68 4.47 7.12 0.20
C VAL A 68 5.75 7.11 1.03
N GLY A 69 6.42 8.26 1.10
CA GLY A 69 7.60 8.47 1.93
C GLY A 69 7.33 9.56 2.97
N THR A 70 8.07 9.53 4.07
CA THR A 70 8.11 10.66 5.00
C THR A 70 8.82 11.83 4.31
N VAL A 71 8.20 13.01 4.32
CA VAL A 71 8.92 14.25 3.98
C VAL A 71 10.10 14.36 4.95
N ARG A 72 11.33 14.45 4.43
CA ARG A 72 12.49 14.83 5.24
C ARG A 72 12.54 16.34 5.37
#